data_AF-A0A1W1W0M2-F1
#
_entry.id   AF-A0A1W1W0M2-F1
#
_cell.length_a   1.000
_cell.length_b   1.000
_cell.length_c   1.000
_cell.angle_alpha   90.00
_cell.angle_beta   90.00
_cell.angle_gamma   90.00
#
_symmetry.space_group_name_H-M   'P 1'
#
loop_
_entity.id
_entity.type
_entity.pdbx_description
1 polymer ?
#
loop_
_entity_poly.entity_id
_entity_poly.type
_entity_poly.pdbx_seq_one_letter_code
_entity_poly.pdbx_strand_id
1 'polypeptide(L)'
;MFLGLAYTCLAIASISLWAIGFNPPCPLGTCYGYYEFLTRPLTLWGTSYYLLSAYLCYTGMAQSHRRLTLVIIGGGVLVHSGLLTSFWAYTKNLCYLCAIFLILETTLFLAIVLVSPKRGRVRLLPGTMAALFLGSVFLLVLNPAPPFRLYDSDLTIPLEFLSGTELKVSTADGLLVTLDLRNKPALIWSLWCPHCRKELERVARYPPAMRPYLVLALRMNTKELDAARALLTQLGLSNERIYVVAASKVGVTPLMLFWDSKTNTVRIK
;
A
#
# COMPACT_ATOMS: atom_id res chain seq x y z
N MET A 1 1.79 33.71 8.53
CA MET A 1 0.73 33.14 9.40
C MET A 1 -0.20 32.23 8.62
N PHE A 2 -0.85 32.71 7.55
CA PHE A 2 -1.78 31.91 6.73
C PHE A 2 -1.17 30.58 6.22
N LEU A 3 0.06 30.62 5.70
CA LEU A 3 0.77 29.42 5.22
C LEU A 3 0.96 28.37 6.33
N GLY A 4 1.30 28.80 7.54
CA GLY A 4 1.42 27.89 8.69
C GLY A 4 0.09 27.23 9.03
N LEU A 5 -1.02 27.99 8.97
CA LEU A 5 -2.36 27.46 9.21
C LEU A 5 -2.76 26.44 8.14
N ALA A 6 -2.46 26.70 6.87
CA ALA A 6 -2.73 25.77 5.78
C ALA A 6 -2.00 24.43 6.00
N TYR A 7 -0.72 24.46 6.41
CA TYR A 7 0.01 23.25 6.77
C TYR A 7 -0.57 22.55 8.00
N THR A 8 -1.04 23.27 9.02
CA THR A 8 -1.75 22.66 10.15
C THR A 8 -3.01 21.92 9.70
N CYS A 9 -3.80 22.51 8.80
CA CYS A 9 -4.97 21.84 8.23
C CYS A 9 -4.59 20.58 7.45
N LEU A 10 -3.51 20.63 6.66
CA LEU A 10 -2.99 19.45 5.96
C LEU A 10 -2.52 18.36 6.94
N ALA A 11 -1.88 18.73 8.05
CA ALA A 11 -1.51 17.79 9.10
C ALA A 11 -2.74 17.10 9.71
N ILE A 12 -3.80 17.87 10.01
CA ILE A 12 -5.08 17.37 10.53
C ILE A 12 -5.76 16.45 9.52
N ALA A 13 -5.76 16.81 8.23
CA ALA A 13 -6.30 15.96 7.18
C ALA A 13 -5.51 14.64 7.09
N SER A 14 -4.18 14.72 7.13
CA SER A 14 -3.31 13.56 7.03
C SER A 14 -3.47 12.58 8.21
N ILE A 15 -3.57 13.10 9.45
CA ILE A 15 -3.79 12.25 10.63
C ILE A 15 -5.22 11.70 10.67
N SER A 16 -6.22 12.46 10.21
CA SER A 16 -7.60 11.98 10.09
C SER A 16 -7.71 10.83 9.09
N LEU A 17 -7.04 10.95 7.94
CA LEU A 17 -6.94 9.87 6.95
C LEU A 17 -6.28 8.64 7.57
N TRP A 18 -5.16 8.81 8.29
CA TRP A 18 -4.55 7.71 9.01
C TRP A 18 -5.50 7.04 10.03
N ALA A 19 -6.21 7.85 10.84
CA ALA A 19 -7.07 7.37 11.90
C ALA A 19 -8.27 6.55 11.39
N ILE A 20 -8.83 6.89 10.22
CA ILE A 20 -9.92 6.11 9.59
C ILE A 20 -9.43 4.90 8.81
N GLY A 21 -8.12 4.57 8.90
CA GLY A 21 -7.52 3.51 8.10
C GLY A 21 -7.58 3.80 6.60
N PHE A 22 -7.56 5.09 6.22
CA PHE A 22 -7.62 5.49 4.82
C PHE A 22 -6.46 4.85 4.07
N ASN A 23 -6.81 3.89 3.25
CA ASN A 23 -6.00 3.38 2.19
C ASN A 23 -6.60 4.01 0.94
N PRO A 24 -5.91 4.95 0.25
CA PRO A 24 -6.44 5.49 -0.99
C PRO A 24 -6.86 4.32 -1.85
N PRO A 25 -8.05 4.38 -2.49
CA PRO A 25 -8.56 3.28 -3.27
C PRO A 25 -7.52 2.98 -4.34
N CYS A 26 -6.64 2.05 -4.04
CA CYS A 26 -6.07 1.18 -5.01
C CYS A 26 -7.22 0.25 -5.28
N PRO A 27 -7.87 0.33 -6.45
CA PRO A 27 -8.93 -0.62 -6.80
C PRO A 27 -8.47 -2.10 -6.76
N LEU A 28 -7.24 -2.39 -6.30
CA LEU A 28 -6.42 -3.51 -6.67
C LEU A 28 -5.52 -4.06 -5.55
N GLY A 29 -5.44 -3.45 -4.35
CA GLY A 29 -4.61 -3.96 -3.24
C GLY A 29 -3.08 -4.02 -3.50
N THR A 30 -2.61 -3.53 -4.64
CA THR A 30 -1.21 -3.61 -5.13
C THR A 30 -0.26 -2.61 -4.49
N CYS A 31 -0.81 -1.62 -3.80
CA CYS A 31 -0.08 -0.41 -3.46
C CYS A 31 0.40 -0.37 -2.01
N TYR A 32 0.12 -1.41 -1.21
CA TYR A 32 0.56 -1.44 0.20
C TYR A 32 2.07 -1.18 0.35
N GLY A 33 2.89 -1.66 -0.60
CA GLY A 33 4.33 -1.39 -0.60
C GLY A 33 4.74 0.06 -0.90
N TYR A 34 3.87 0.86 -1.51
CA TYR A 34 4.12 2.29 -1.81
C TYR A 34 3.52 3.23 -0.79
N TYR A 35 2.61 2.73 0.07
CA TYR A 35 2.00 3.51 1.14
C TYR A 35 2.74 3.42 2.47
N GLU A 36 3.89 2.75 2.46
CA GLU A 36 4.78 2.67 3.61
C GLU A 36 6.14 3.26 3.26
N PHE A 37 6.64 4.13 4.13
CA PHE A 37 8.05 4.53 4.14
C PHE A 37 8.65 4.08 5.46
N LEU A 38 9.76 3.34 5.41
CA LEU A 38 10.37 2.73 6.59
C LEU A 38 9.39 1.90 7.43
N THR A 39 8.52 1.11 6.79
CA THR A 39 7.48 0.29 7.46
C THR A 39 6.50 1.12 8.30
N ARG A 40 6.17 2.33 7.85
CA ARG A 40 5.19 3.22 8.49
C ARG A 40 4.29 3.86 7.45
N PRO A 41 2.98 4.04 7.72
CA PRO A 41 2.06 4.65 6.77
C PRO A 41 2.51 6.04 6.31
N LEU A 42 2.44 6.30 5.01
CA LEU A 42 2.75 7.59 4.41
C LEU A 42 1.87 8.73 4.93
N THR A 43 0.65 8.44 5.35
CA THR A 43 -0.22 9.41 6.03
C THR A 43 0.38 9.90 7.35
N LEU A 44 1.05 9.02 8.11
CA LEU A 44 1.69 9.40 9.37
C LEU A 44 2.99 10.21 9.12
N TRP A 45 3.73 9.85 8.07
CA TRP A 45 4.83 10.68 7.56
C TRP A 45 4.35 12.04 7.08
N GLY A 46 3.22 12.08 6.37
CA GLY A 46 2.55 13.30 5.91
C GLY A 46 2.21 14.21 7.08
N THR A 47 1.57 13.69 8.14
CA THR A 47 1.32 14.46 9.38
C THR A 47 2.60 15.07 9.94
N SER A 48 3.67 14.28 10.07
CA SER A 48 4.95 14.75 10.61
C SER A 48 5.57 15.85 9.74
N TYR A 49 5.55 15.66 8.42
CA TYR A 49 6.02 16.63 7.44
C TYR A 49 5.22 17.94 7.48
N TYR A 50 3.89 17.86 7.54
CA TYR A 50 3.03 19.04 7.59
C TYR A 50 3.17 19.82 8.89
N LEU A 51 3.34 19.15 10.03
CA LEU A 51 3.61 19.81 11.31
C LEU A 51 4.96 20.52 11.32
N LEU A 52 6.00 19.89 10.75
CA LEU A 52 7.31 20.53 10.57
C LEU A 52 7.19 21.78 9.67
N SER A 53 6.48 21.67 8.55
CA SER A 53 6.25 22.78 7.62
C SER A 53 5.46 23.92 8.27
N ALA A 54 4.44 23.61 9.06
CA ALA A 54 3.70 24.57 9.87
C ALA A 54 4.63 25.28 10.87
N TYR A 55 5.45 24.54 11.61
CA TYR A 55 6.43 25.08 12.55
C TYR A 55 7.41 26.06 11.90
N LEU A 56 7.99 25.69 10.75
CA LEU A 56 8.90 26.55 9.98
C LEU A 56 8.22 27.87 9.54
N CYS A 57 6.93 27.80 9.19
CA CYS A 57 6.14 28.97 8.80
C CYS A 57 5.76 29.86 9.99
N TYR A 58 5.42 29.29 11.15
CA TYR A 58 5.01 30.07 12.34
C TYR A 58 6.19 30.74 13.05
N THR A 59 7.35 30.08 13.11
CA THR A 59 8.57 30.62 13.74
C THR A 59 9.21 31.76 12.95
N GLY A 60 8.87 31.91 11.67
CA GLY A 60 9.56 32.79 10.74
C GLY A 60 10.87 32.22 10.19
N MET A 61 11.15 30.92 10.40
CA MET A 61 12.28 30.24 9.76
C MET A 61 12.20 30.26 8.24
N ALA A 62 10.99 30.31 7.67
CA ALA A 62 10.80 30.55 6.25
C ALA A 62 11.45 31.85 5.74
N GLN A 63 11.62 32.85 6.60
CA GLN A 63 12.30 34.11 6.28
C GLN A 63 13.80 34.05 6.60
N SER A 64 14.17 33.62 7.82
CA SER A 64 15.58 33.63 8.25
C SER A 64 16.42 32.52 7.64
N HIS A 65 15.81 31.37 7.32
CA HIS A 65 16.44 30.17 6.77
C HIS A 65 15.70 29.71 5.51
N ARG A 66 15.47 30.67 4.60
CA ARG A 66 14.64 30.47 3.41
C ARG A 66 15.07 29.28 2.57
N ARG A 67 16.37 29.10 2.31
CA ARG A 67 16.89 27.97 1.50
C ARG A 67 16.53 26.62 2.11
N LEU A 68 16.79 26.42 3.40
CA LEU A 68 16.46 25.18 4.11
C LEU A 68 14.95 24.94 4.11
N THR A 69 14.15 25.98 4.37
CA THR A 69 12.70 25.87 4.39
C THR A 69 12.14 25.47 3.02
N LEU A 70 12.67 26.06 1.94
CA LEU A 70 12.28 25.71 0.57
C LEU A 70 12.67 24.26 0.22
N VAL A 71 13.83 23.77 0.67
CA VAL A 71 14.22 22.36 0.46
C VAL A 71 13.25 21.41 1.17
N ILE A 72 12.95 21.67 2.45
CA ILE A 72 12.03 20.82 3.22
C ILE A 72 10.65 20.80 2.56
N ILE A 73 10.08 21.98 2.28
CA ILE A 73 8.74 22.08 1.72
C ILE A 73 8.67 21.59 0.27
N GLY A 74 9.72 21.81 -0.52
CA GLY A 74 9.83 21.24 -1.86
C GLY A 74 9.87 19.71 -1.85
N GLY A 75 10.37 19.11 -0.76
CA GLY A 75 10.37 17.66 -0.56
C GLY A 75 8.97 17.03 -0.64
N GLY A 76 7.94 17.68 -0.08
CA GLY A 76 6.55 17.20 -0.18
C GLY A 76 6.08 17.11 -1.62
N VAL A 77 6.30 18.18 -2.40
CA VAL A 77 5.93 18.27 -3.82
C VAL A 77 6.59 17.13 -4.61
N LEU A 78 7.88 16.85 -4.36
CA LEU A 78 8.60 15.76 -5.01
C LEU A 78 8.04 14.38 -4.62
N VAL A 79 7.74 14.16 -3.33
CA VAL A 79 7.14 12.91 -2.85
C VAL A 79 5.78 12.67 -3.50
N HIS A 80 4.87 13.65 -3.48
CA HIS A 80 3.55 13.50 -4.10
C HIS A 80 3.61 13.35 -5.62
N SER A 81 4.54 14.04 -6.29
CA SER A 81 4.80 13.84 -7.72
C SER A 81 5.25 12.40 -8.00
N GLY A 82 6.22 11.90 -7.22
CA GLY A 82 6.72 10.52 -7.34
C GLY A 82 5.64 9.47 -7.08
N LEU A 83 4.78 9.68 -6.06
CA LEU A 83 3.64 8.81 -5.79
C LEU A 83 2.63 8.82 -6.93
N LEU A 84 2.30 9.99 -7.48
CA LEU A 84 1.36 10.12 -8.58
C LEU A 84 1.89 9.47 -9.87
N THR A 85 3.17 9.69 -10.20
CA THR A 85 3.84 9.06 -11.35
C THR A 85 3.90 7.55 -11.18
N SER A 86 4.26 7.05 -9.99
CA SER A 86 4.30 5.62 -9.70
C SER A 86 2.90 5.02 -9.84
N PHE A 87 1.89 5.63 -9.22
CA PHE A 87 0.50 5.17 -9.30
C PHE A 87 -0.02 5.13 -10.74
N TRP A 88 0.27 6.15 -11.55
CA TRP A 88 -0.05 6.18 -12.98
C TRP A 88 0.64 5.05 -13.75
N ALA A 89 1.94 4.84 -13.51
CA ALA A 89 2.70 3.81 -14.21
C ALA A 89 2.09 2.41 -14.04
N TYR A 90 1.64 2.09 -12.82
CA TYR A 90 1.05 0.80 -12.46
C TYR A 90 -0.42 0.66 -12.82
N THR A 91 -1.25 1.65 -12.53
CA THR A 91 -2.72 1.52 -12.63
C THR A 91 -3.30 2.09 -13.91
N LYS A 92 -2.51 2.88 -14.67
CA LYS A 92 -2.98 3.73 -15.78
C LYS A 92 -4.10 4.70 -15.40
N ASN A 93 -4.25 4.97 -14.10
CA ASN A 93 -5.18 5.92 -13.53
C ASN A 93 -4.42 6.88 -12.61
N LEU A 94 -4.96 8.08 -12.38
CA LEU A 94 -4.39 9.04 -11.42
C LEU A 94 -5.07 8.86 -10.07
N CYS A 95 -4.30 8.89 -8.98
CA CYS A 95 -4.87 8.94 -7.64
C CYS A 95 -5.37 10.36 -7.39
N TYR A 96 -6.70 10.53 -7.37
CA TYR A 96 -7.35 11.83 -7.18
C TYR A 96 -6.86 12.56 -5.91
N LEU A 97 -6.69 11.83 -4.80
CA LEU A 97 -6.23 12.43 -3.55
C LEU A 97 -4.76 12.84 -3.61
N CYS A 98 -3.86 12.02 -4.16
CA CYS A 98 -2.46 12.43 -4.36
C CYS A 98 -2.36 13.66 -5.27
N ALA A 99 -3.21 13.77 -6.30
CA ALA A 99 -3.26 14.94 -7.16
C ALA A 99 -3.72 16.21 -6.39
N ILE A 100 -4.73 16.10 -5.52
CA ILE A 100 -5.15 17.21 -4.65
C ILE A 100 -3.99 17.67 -3.76
N PHE A 101 -3.34 16.74 -3.04
CA PHE A 101 -2.23 17.08 -2.15
C PHE A 101 -1.07 17.71 -2.94
N LEU A 102 -0.75 17.20 -4.13
CA LEU A 102 0.27 17.78 -5.01
C LEU A 102 -0.06 19.23 -5.41
N ILE A 103 -1.30 19.50 -5.81
CA ILE A 103 -1.75 20.85 -6.19
C ILE A 103 -1.65 21.80 -4.99
N LEU A 104 -2.14 21.37 -3.81
CA LEU A 104 -2.10 22.17 -2.58
C LEU A 104 -0.65 22.47 -2.17
N GLU A 105 0.22 21.47 -2.15
CA GLU A 105 1.63 21.65 -1.80
C GLU A 105 2.39 22.53 -2.79
N THR A 106 2.15 22.34 -4.09
CA THR A 106 2.75 23.18 -5.13
C THR A 106 2.32 24.64 -4.97
N THR A 107 1.03 24.87 -4.69
CA THR A 107 0.50 26.21 -4.44
C THR A 107 1.14 26.85 -3.20
N LEU A 108 1.24 26.11 -2.09
CA LEU A 108 1.88 26.61 -0.86
C LEU A 108 3.38 26.86 -1.04
N PHE A 109 4.07 25.98 -1.76
CA PHE A 109 5.48 26.15 -2.10
C PHE A 109 5.71 27.41 -2.93
N LEU A 110 4.94 27.59 -4.01
CA LEU A 110 5.00 28.79 -4.84
C LEU A 110 4.65 30.04 -4.03
N ALA A 111 3.68 29.98 -3.13
CA ALA A 111 3.36 31.11 -2.26
C ALA A 111 4.55 31.51 -1.36
N ILE A 112 5.36 30.56 -0.86
CA ILE A 112 6.58 30.86 -0.09
C ILE A 112 7.70 31.42 -0.98
N VAL A 113 7.81 30.90 -2.20
CA VAL A 113 8.79 31.40 -3.18
C VAL A 113 8.47 32.84 -3.59
N LEU A 114 7.20 33.15 -3.84
CA LEU A 114 6.77 34.45 -4.36
C LEU A 114 6.54 35.48 -3.25
N VAL A 115 5.96 35.07 -2.13
CA VAL A 115 5.61 35.95 -1.01
C VAL A 115 6.55 35.67 0.15
N SER A 116 7.51 36.58 0.37
CA SER A 116 8.37 36.50 1.57
C SER A 116 7.51 36.63 2.82
N PRO A 117 7.31 35.57 3.62
CA PRO A 117 6.39 35.61 4.73
C PRO A 117 6.94 36.54 5.82
N LYS A 118 6.16 37.56 6.19
CA LYS A 118 6.51 38.43 7.33
C LYS A 118 6.45 37.61 8.63
N ARG A 119 7.42 37.82 9.52
CA ARG A 119 7.47 37.21 10.86
C ARG A 119 6.18 37.48 11.63
N GLY A 120 5.45 36.43 12.00
CA GLY A 120 4.23 36.54 12.82
C GLY A 120 4.55 36.90 14.27
N ARG A 121 3.69 37.69 14.92
CA ARG A 121 3.87 38.11 16.33
C ARG A 121 3.37 37.11 17.37
N VAL A 122 2.74 36.00 16.97
CA VAL A 122 2.09 35.07 17.91
C VAL A 122 3.12 34.11 18.52
N ARG A 123 3.53 34.37 19.77
CA ARG A 123 4.60 33.63 20.46
C ARG A 123 4.25 32.20 20.90
N LEU A 124 2.96 31.86 21.07
CA LEU A 124 2.55 30.53 21.55
C LEU A 124 2.52 29.45 20.47
N LEU A 125 2.19 29.79 19.23
CA LEU A 125 2.02 28.82 18.14
C LEU A 125 3.27 27.97 17.83
N PRO A 126 4.51 28.49 17.87
CA PRO A 126 5.70 27.69 17.63
C PRO A 126 5.87 26.52 18.61
N GLY A 127 5.63 26.76 19.91
CA GLY A 127 5.77 25.73 20.94
C GLY A 127 4.77 24.59 20.74
N THR A 128 3.51 24.92 20.44
CA THR A 128 2.47 23.93 20.14
C THR A 128 2.83 23.09 18.92
N MET A 129 3.29 23.71 17.83
CA MET A 129 3.65 22.97 16.61
C MET A 129 4.87 22.07 16.81
N ALA A 130 5.87 22.51 17.59
CA ALA A 130 7.01 21.68 17.95
C ALA A 130 6.58 20.46 18.78
N ALA A 131 5.71 20.66 19.77
CA ALA A 131 5.17 19.57 20.59
C ALA A 131 4.36 18.56 19.76
N LEU A 132 3.51 19.05 18.84
CA LEU A 132 2.75 18.19 17.93
C LEU A 132 3.67 17.42 16.97
N PHE A 133 4.68 18.09 16.42
CA PHE A 133 5.67 17.44 15.56
C PHE A 133 6.39 16.31 16.30
N LEU A 134 6.92 16.58 17.49
CA LEU A 134 7.56 15.56 18.33
C LEU A 134 6.59 14.42 18.68
N GLY A 135 5.33 14.74 18.98
CA GLY A 135 4.28 13.74 19.18
C GLY A 135 4.03 12.87 17.95
N SER A 136 4.02 13.45 16.75
CA SER A 136 3.86 12.70 15.50
C SER A 136 5.07 11.81 15.18
N VAL A 137 6.28 12.27 15.48
CA VAL A 137 7.51 11.47 15.37
C VAL A 137 7.51 10.34 16.39
N PHE A 138 7.03 10.60 17.61
CA PHE A 138 6.87 9.57 18.62
C PHE A 138 5.85 8.50 18.20
N LEU A 139 4.73 8.91 17.59
CA LEU A 139 3.78 7.98 16.98
C LEU A 139 4.41 7.18 15.83
N LEU A 140 5.25 7.80 14.98
CA LEU A 140 6.03 7.05 13.99
C LEU A 140 6.91 6.00 14.65
N VAL A 141 7.59 6.31 15.74
CA VAL A 141 8.47 5.32 16.41
C VAL A 141 7.66 4.18 17.02
N LEU A 142 6.62 4.52 17.79
CA LEU A 142 5.82 3.56 18.57
C LEU A 142 4.87 2.72 17.74
N ASN A 143 4.47 3.19 16.56
CA ASN A 143 3.50 2.50 15.72
C ASN A 143 4.17 1.94 14.47
N PRO A 144 4.97 0.85 14.59
CA PRO A 144 5.31 0.08 13.42
C PRO A 144 4.07 -0.28 12.65
N ALA A 145 4.11 -0.09 11.32
CA ALA A 145 3.14 -0.76 10.48
C ALA A 145 3.13 -2.21 10.97
N PRO A 146 1.95 -2.71 11.40
CA PRO A 146 1.87 -4.03 12.00
C PRO A 146 2.65 -4.99 11.09
N PRO A 147 3.60 -5.77 11.63
CA PRO A 147 4.43 -6.64 10.81
C PRO A 147 3.48 -7.47 9.98
N PHE A 148 3.43 -7.22 8.66
CA PHE A 148 2.40 -7.67 7.73
C PHE A 148 1.73 -8.94 8.24
N ARG A 149 0.70 -8.79 9.09
CA ARG A 149 -0.07 -9.93 9.55
C ARG A 149 -0.98 -10.14 8.38
N LEU A 150 -0.63 -11.11 7.53
CA LEU A 150 -1.64 -11.86 6.78
C LEU A 150 -2.78 -12.03 7.77
N TYR A 151 -3.88 -11.31 7.49
CA TYR A 151 -5.00 -11.08 8.40
C TYR A 151 -5.19 -12.31 9.31
N ASP A 152 -5.05 -12.13 10.61
CA ASP A 152 -5.26 -13.21 11.58
C ASP A 152 -6.68 -13.77 11.35
N SER A 153 -6.72 -14.92 10.68
CA SER A 153 -7.65 -16.06 10.76
C SER A 153 -9.18 -15.89 10.70
N ASP A 154 -9.76 -14.71 10.87
CA ASP A 154 -11.21 -14.54 11.07
C ASP A 154 -11.90 -13.70 9.99
N LEU A 155 -11.20 -13.34 8.91
CA LEU A 155 -11.89 -12.86 7.72
C LEU A 155 -12.61 -14.05 7.08
N THR A 156 -13.89 -14.22 7.40
CA THR A 156 -14.84 -15.02 6.61
C THR A 156 -15.01 -14.35 5.25
N ILE A 157 -13.99 -14.45 4.40
CA ILE A 157 -14.14 -14.15 2.98
C ILE A 157 -15.18 -15.16 2.50
N PRO A 158 -16.34 -14.72 1.98
CA PRO A 158 -17.27 -15.61 1.32
C PRO A 158 -16.56 -16.08 0.03
N LEU A 159 -15.79 -17.15 0.17
CA LEU A 159 -15.13 -17.82 -0.93
C LEU A 159 -16.22 -18.64 -1.59
N GLU A 160 -17.07 -18.01 -2.41
CA GLU A 160 -18.15 -18.65 -3.17
C GLU A 160 -17.64 -19.81 -4.06
N PHE A 161 -16.33 -19.90 -4.24
CA PHE A 161 -15.62 -20.93 -4.98
C PHE A 161 -15.03 -22.04 -4.09
N LEU A 162 -15.23 -21.98 -2.76
CA LEU A 162 -14.94 -23.08 -1.83
C LEU A 162 -16.22 -23.81 -1.45
N SER A 163 -16.20 -25.13 -1.57
CA SER A 163 -17.30 -26.02 -1.16
C SER A 163 -16.72 -27.15 -0.32
N GLY A 164 -16.67 -26.96 1.01
CA GLY A 164 -15.98 -27.91 1.90
C GLY A 164 -14.47 -27.89 1.66
N THR A 165 -13.90 -29.02 1.20
CA THR A 165 -12.46 -29.14 0.88
C THR A 165 -12.11 -28.78 -0.56
N GLU A 166 -13.13 -28.50 -1.37
CA GLU A 166 -13.02 -28.35 -2.81
C GLU A 166 -12.94 -26.89 -3.22
N LEU A 167 -11.89 -26.55 -3.96
CA LEU A 167 -11.65 -25.24 -4.55
C LEU A 167 -11.97 -25.26 -6.05
N LYS A 168 -13.04 -24.56 -6.43
CA LYS A 168 -13.50 -24.44 -7.83
C LYS A 168 -12.69 -23.36 -8.56
N VAL A 169 -11.97 -23.77 -9.60
CA VAL A 169 -11.10 -22.90 -10.42
C VAL A 169 -11.28 -23.25 -11.90
N SER A 170 -10.64 -22.48 -12.79
CA SER A 170 -10.52 -22.81 -14.20
C SER A 170 -9.09 -23.23 -14.53
N THR A 171 -8.88 -24.07 -15.55
CA THR A 171 -7.56 -24.23 -16.16
C THR A 171 -7.19 -22.99 -16.99
N ALA A 172 -5.94 -22.93 -17.43
CA ALA A 172 -5.47 -21.95 -18.41
C ALA A 172 -6.34 -21.87 -19.68
N ASP A 173 -6.98 -22.97 -20.07
CA ASP A 173 -7.83 -23.10 -21.26
C ASP A 173 -9.32 -22.83 -20.95
N GLY A 174 -9.64 -22.39 -19.72
CA GLY A 174 -11.00 -22.03 -19.31
C GLY A 174 -11.86 -23.19 -18.80
N LEU A 175 -11.33 -24.43 -18.76
CA LEU A 175 -12.08 -25.58 -18.25
C LEU A 175 -12.26 -25.49 -16.74
N LEU A 176 -13.50 -25.58 -16.26
CA LEU A 176 -13.79 -25.63 -14.83
C LEU A 176 -13.27 -26.95 -14.24
N VAL A 177 -12.48 -26.83 -13.17
CA VAL A 177 -11.92 -27.96 -12.44
C VAL A 177 -12.01 -27.71 -10.94
N THR A 178 -12.07 -28.80 -10.18
CA THR A 178 -12.13 -28.75 -8.72
C THR A 178 -10.80 -29.26 -8.16
N LEU A 179 -10.21 -28.50 -7.25
CA LEU A 179 -8.98 -28.88 -6.54
C LEU A 179 -9.32 -29.31 -5.12
N ASP A 180 -8.90 -30.50 -4.71
CA ASP A 180 -9.09 -30.99 -3.35
C ASP A 180 -7.92 -30.54 -2.46
N LEU A 181 -8.21 -29.64 -1.51
CA LEU A 181 -7.22 -29.08 -0.59
C LEU A 181 -6.67 -30.09 0.43
N ARG A 182 -7.27 -31.30 0.51
CA ARG A 182 -6.70 -32.42 1.29
C ARG A 182 -5.45 -33.01 0.64
N ASN A 183 -5.34 -32.94 -0.70
CA ASN A 183 -4.21 -33.49 -1.43
C ASN A 183 -2.99 -32.57 -1.34
N LYS A 184 -3.20 -31.27 -1.57
CA LYS A 184 -2.17 -30.25 -1.39
C LYS A 184 -2.80 -28.86 -1.20
N PRO A 185 -2.11 -27.95 -0.50
CA PRO A 185 -2.57 -26.57 -0.34
C PRO A 185 -2.65 -25.83 -1.67
N ALA A 186 -3.35 -24.70 -1.71
CA ALA A 186 -3.43 -23.81 -2.87
C ALA A 186 -2.88 -22.42 -2.52
N LEU A 187 -1.92 -21.95 -3.30
CA LEU A 187 -1.45 -20.57 -3.27
C LEU A 187 -2.22 -19.77 -4.32
N ILE A 188 -3.10 -18.90 -3.87
CA ILE A 188 -3.73 -17.91 -4.74
C ILE A 188 -2.83 -16.68 -4.81
N TRP A 189 -2.48 -16.28 -6.01
CA TRP A 189 -1.50 -15.23 -6.27
C TRP A 189 -1.92 -14.37 -7.46
N SER A 190 -1.31 -13.21 -7.60
CA SER A 190 -1.54 -12.33 -8.75
C SER A 190 -0.25 -11.67 -9.22
N LEU A 191 -0.19 -11.31 -10.50
CA LEU A 191 0.98 -10.65 -11.10
C LEU A 191 1.25 -9.27 -10.50
N TRP A 192 0.20 -8.59 -10.05
CA TRP A 192 0.29 -7.25 -9.52
C TRP A 192 0.66 -7.20 -8.04
N CYS A 193 0.66 -8.35 -7.38
CA CYS A 193 0.96 -8.48 -5.96
C CYS A 193 2.48 -8.64 -5.74
N PRO A 194 3.18 -7.62 -5.21
CA PRO A 194 4.64 -7.68 -5.03
C PRO A 194 5.05 -8.78 -4.04
N HIS A 195 4.21 -9.08 -3.04
CA HIS A 195 4.45 -10.15 -2.07
C HIS A 195 4.29 -11.54 -2.68
N CYS A 196 3.44 -11.69 -3.70
CA CYS A 196 3.18 -12.96 -4.37
C CYS A 196 4.44 -13.47 -5.07
N ARG A 197 5.29 -12.59 -5.62
CA ARG A 197 6.58 -12.98 -6.17
C ARG A 197 7.49 -13.61 -5.10
N LYS A 198 7.61 -12.99 -3.93
CA LYS A 198 8.41 -13.54 -2.81
C LYS A 198 7.88 -14.91 -2.36
N GLU A 199 6.56 -15.06 -2.35
CA GLU A 199 5.93 -16.34 -2.03
C GLU A 199 6.15 -17.41 -3.09
N LEU A 200 6.12 -17.06 -4.37
CA LEU A 200 6.48 -17.97 -5.47
C LEU A 200 7.96 -18.37 -5.41
N GLU A 201 8.86 -17.43 -5.12
CA GLU A 201 10.29 -17.70 -4.89
C GLU A 201 10.52 -18.64 -3.71
N ARG A 202 9.69 -18.55 -2.65
CA ARG A 202 9.70 -19.50 -1.54
C ARG A 202 9.20 -20.88 -1.98
N VAL A 203 8.09 -20.93 -2.71
CA VAL A 203 7.50 -22.17 -3.24
C VAL A 203 8.47 -22.90 -4.19
N ALA A 204 9.20 -22.17 -5.02
CA ALA A 204 10.17 -22.74 -5.96
C ALA A 204 11.28 -23.56 -5.28
N ARG A 205 11.59 -23.25 -4.01
CA ARG A 205 12.59 -23.99 -3.21
C ARG A 205 12.06 -25.34 -2.71
N TYR A 206 10.76 -25.57 -2.72
CA TYR A 206 10.20 -26.85 -2.30
C TYR A 206 10.34 -27.91 -3.40
N PRO A 207 10.52 -29.19 -3.03
CA PRO A 207 10.44 -30.31 -3.98
C PRO A 207 9.09 -30.30 -4.73
N PRO A 208 9.02 -30.73 -6.01
CA PRO A 208 7.79 -30.71 -6.80
C PRO A 208 6.56 -31.33 -6.11
N ALA A 209 6.76 -32.41 -5.35
CA ALA A 209 5.69 -33.10 -4.62
C ALA A 209 5.08 -32.28 -3.46
N MET A 210 5.80 -31.28 -2.94
CA MET A 210 5.36 -30.44 -1.81
C MET A 210 4.81 -29.07 -2.25
N ARG A 211 4.86 -28.76 -3.55
CA ARG A 211 4.43 -27.46 -4.05
C ARG A 211 2.89 -27.36 -4.05
N PRO A 212 2.32 -26.23 -3.60
CA PRO A 212 0.87 -26.02 -3.64
C PRO A 212 0.32 -26.01 -5.07
N TYR A 213 -0.99 -26.13 -5.22
CA TYR A 213 -1.66 -25.66 -6.43
C TYR A 213 -1.36 -24.17 -6.64
N LEU A 214 -0.92 -23.78 -7.84
CA LEU A 214 -0.71 -22.37 -8.18
C LEU A 214 -1.96 -21.82 -8.85
N VAL A 215 -2.68 -20.95 -8.15
CA VAL A 215 -3.95 -20.38 -8.62
C VAL A 215 -3.75 -18.89 -8.89
N LEU A 216 -3.73 -18.51 -10.16
CA LEU A 216 -3.63 -17.13 -10.62
C LEU A 216 -4.99 -16.44 -10.51
N ALA A 217 -5.08 -15.40 -9.68
CA ALA A 217 -6.18 -14.46 -9.72
C ALA A 217 -6.03 -13.58 -10.98
N LEU A 218 -6.89 -13.77 -11.98
CA LEU A 218 -6.91 -13.03 -13.25
C LEU A 218 -7.97 -11.94 -13.25
N ARG A 219 -7.66 -10.77 -13.81
CA ARG A 219 -8.67 -9.70 -13.94
C ARG A 219 -9.63 -10.00 -15.06
N MET A 220 -9.20 -9.93 -16.32
CA MET A 220 -10.10 -10.10 -17.49
C MET A 220 -9.40 -10.43 -18.81
N ASN A 221 -8.07 -10.68 -18.85
CA ASN A 221 -7.38 -10.89 -20.13
C ASN A 221 -6.40 -12.07 -20.12
N THR A 222 -6.14 -12.62 -21.31
CA THR A 222 -5.17 -13.69 -21.54
C THR A 222 -3.72 -13.23 -21.51
N LYS A 223 -3.45 -11.93 -21.70
CA LYS A 223 -2.08 -11.36 -21.62
C LYS A 223 -1.46 -11.54 -20.23
N GLU A 224 -2.26 -11.45 -19.18
CA GLU A 224 -1.85 -11.74 -17.81
C GLU A 224 -1.44 -13.20 -17.64
N LEU A 225 -2.08 -14.15 -18.34
CA LEU A 225 -1.71 -15.56 -18.27
C LEU A 225 -0.32 -15.82 -18.88
N ASP A 226 0.00 -15.18 -20.00
CA ASP A 226 1.32 -15.32 -20.63
C ASP A 226 2.43 -14.67 -19.78
N ALA A 227 2.17 -13.49 -19.21
CA ALA A 227 3.08 -12.86 -18.26
C ALA A 227 3.28 -13.71 -16.99
N ALA A 228 2.23 -14.37 -16.51
CA ALA A 228 2.29 -15.29 -15.38
C ALA A 228 3.15 -16.52 -15.69
N ARG A 229 2.98 -17.12 -16.88
CA ARG A 229 3.83 -18.23 -17.35
C ARG A 229 5.29 -17.81 -17.46
N ALA A 230 5.57 -16.63 -18.01
CA ALA A 230 6.93 -16.11 -18.11
C ALA A 230 7.57 -15.93 -16.72
N LEU A 231 6.82 -15.38 -15.75
CA LEU A 231 7.28 -15.25 -14.36
C LEU A 231 7.55 -16.62 -13.72
N LEU A 232 6.64 -17.59 -13.85
CA LEU A 232 6.85 -18.93 -13.30
C LEU A 232 8.08 -19.61 -13.90
N THR A 233 8.31 -19.46 -15.22
CA THR A 233 9.52 -19.96 -15.87
C THR A 233 10.78 -19.32 -15.30
N GLN A 234 10.80 -18.00 -15.10
CA GLN A 234 11.93 -17.30 -14.47
C GLN A 234 12.23 -17.81 -13.04
N LEU A 235 11.19 -18.24 -12.32
CA LEU A 235 11.30 -18.75 -10.95
C LEU A 235 11.55 -20.28 -10.87
N GLY A 236 11.73 -20.98 -12.00
CA GLY A 236 11.93 -22.44 -12.01
C GLY A 236 10.66 -23.25 -11.72
N LEU A 237 9.49 -22.65 -11.97
CA LEU A 237 8.15 -23.23 -11.80
C LEU A 237 7.46 -23.52 -13.15
N SER A 238 8.22 -23.65 -14.25
CA SER A 238 7.68 -23.85 -15.61
C SER A 238 6.85 -25.13 -15.79
N ASN A 239 7.10 -26.15 -14.96
CA ASN A 239 6.41 -27.44 -15.03
C ASN A 239 5.13 -27.47 -14.19
N GLU A 240 4.85 -26.42 -13.42
CA GLU A 240 3.65 -26.34 -12.60
C GLU A 240 2.42 -26.00 -13.45
N ARG A 241 1.29 -26.65 -13.18
CA ARG A 241 0.02 -26.28 -13.79
C ARG A 241 -0.50 -24.99 -13.15
N ILE A 242 -0.89 -24.04 -14.00
CA ILE A 242 -1.56 -22.81 -13.58
C ILE A 242 -3.06 -23.04 -13.61
N TYR A 243 -3.70 -22.76 -12.48
CA TYR A 243 -5.14 -22.64 -12.37
C TYR A 243 -5.50 -21.16 -12.29
N VAL A 244 -6.76 -20.84 -12.57
CA VAL A 244 -7.24 -19.48 -12.71
C VAL A 244 -8.48 -19.29 -11.85
N VAL A 245 -8.56 -18.15 -11.17
CA VAL A 245 -9.77 -17.67 -10.51
C VAL A 245 -9.97 -16.20 -10.87
N ALA A 246 -11.22 -15.75 -10.96
CA ALA A 246 -11.50 -14.33 -11.20
C ALA A 246 -11.03 -13.49 -10.01
N ALA A 247 -10.26 -12.44 -10.26
CA ALA A 247 -9.73 -11.56 -9.22
C ALA A 247 -10.84 -10.88 -8.41
N SER A 248 -12.01 -10.63 -9.00
CA SER A 248 -13.17 -10.11 -8.27
C SER A 248 -13.69 -11.04 -7.18
N LYS A 249 -13.40 -12.35 -7.27
CA LYS A 249 -13.76 -13.34 -6.25
C LYS A 249 -12.70 -13.46 -5.16
N VAL A 250 -11.52 -12.86 -5.33
CA VAL A 250 -10.39 -12.97 -4.41
C VAL A 250 -10.13 -11.60 -3.79
N GLY A 251 -10.52 -11.43 -2.52
CA GLY A 251 -10.35 -10.13 -1.84
C GLY A 251 -8.89 -9.71 -1.64
N VAL A 252 -7.98 -10.66 -1.42
CA VAL A 252 -6.55 -10.40 -1.13
C VAL A 252 -5.63 -11.49 -1.71
N THR A 253 -4.41 -11.10 -2.10
CA THR A 253 -3.33 -12.03 -2.48
C THR A 253 -1.99 -11.52 -1.90
N PRO A 254 -1.01 -12.40 -1.56
CA PRO A 254 -1.09 -13.86 -1.68
C PRO A 254 -2.02 -14.44 -0.61
N LEU A 255 -2.63 -15.60 -0.92
CA LEU A 255 -3.51 -16.32 0.00
C LEU A 255 -3.13 -17.80 -0.04
N MET A 256 -2.76 -18.39 1.10
CA MET A 256 -2.54 -19.83 1.18
C MET A 256 -3.77 -20.50 1.77
N LEU A 257 -4.44 -21.34 0.99
CA LEU A 257 -5.54 -22.18 1.42
C LEU A 257 -5.04 -23.58 1.71
N PHE A 258 -5.34 -24.13 2.88
CA PHE A 258 -4.97 -25.49 3.23
C PHE A 258 -6.04 -26.16 4.09
N TRP A 259 -6.15 -27.47 3.98
CA TRP A 259 -7.01 -28.28 4.83
C TRP A 259 -6.36 -28.50 6.20
N ASP A 260 -7.04 -28.11 7.28
CA ASP A 260 -6.64 -28.44 8.65
C ASP A 260 -7.42 -29.69 9.10
N SER A 261 -6.72 -30.82 9.16
CA SER A 261 -7.32 -32.11 9.56
C SER A 261 -7.75 -32.15 11.01
N LYS A 262 -7.27 -31.24 11.87
CA LYS A 262 -7.69 -31.17 13.27
C LYS A 262 -9.06 -30.53 13.42
N THR A 263 -9.32 -29.48 12.65
CA THR A 263 -10.59 -28.73 12.71
C THR A 263 -11.58 -29.18 11.65
N ASN A 264 -11.15 -30.00 10.68
CA ASN A 264 -11.92 -30.37 9.49
C ASN A 264 -12.45 -29.12 8.75
N THR A 265 -11.61 -28.10 8.64
CA THR A 265 -11.95 -26.85 7.94
C THR A 265 -10.79 -26.41 7.05
N VAL A 266 -11.11 -25.65 5.99
CA VAL A 266 -10.11 -24.94 5.21
C VAL A 266 -9.66 -23.72 6.00
N ARG A 267 -8.35 -23.59 6.19
CA ARG A 267 -7.73 -22.43 6.84
C ARG A 267 -6.99 -21.59 5.84
N ILE A 268 -6.92 -20.31 6.17
CA ILE A 268 -6.23 -19.29 5.41
C ILE A 268 -4.94 -18.95 6.16
N LYS A 269 -3.83 -18.86 5.43
CA LYS A 269 -2.55 -18.35 5.94
C LYS A 269 -1.97 -17.30 5.01
#